data_AF-A0A7L2AB79-F1
#
_entry.id   AF-A0A7L2AB79-F1
#
_cell.length_a   1.000
_cell.length_b   1.000
_cell.length_c   1.000
_cell.angle_alpha   90.00
_cell.angle_beta   90.00
_cell.angle_gamma   90.00
#
_symmetry.space_group_name_H-M   'P 1'
#
loop_
_entity.id
_entity.type
_entity.pdbx_description
1 polymer ?
#
loop_
_entity_poly.entity_id
_entity_poly.type
_entity_poly.pdbx_seq_one_letter_code
_entity_poly.pdbx_strand_id
1 'polypeptide(L)'
;TSESEKYACCPLPPYLEDSGCVIEEDDNGGRPLRDVCFHLLKLYSDRSYELDQLLDPRSVTSDPLDFRLSWHLWEVLRALNYSHLSQQSWGVLNTSFAAQLESEGLWEW
;
A
#
# COMPACT_ATOMS: atom_id res chain seq x y z
N THR A 1 35.54 -3.23 13.61
CA THR A 1 34.60 -2.09 13.60
C THR A 1 33.22 -2.68 13.53
N SER A 2 32.48 -2.64 14.63
CA SER A 2 31.14 -3.22 14.74
C SER A 2 30.21 -2.59 13.72
N GLU A 3 29.52 -3.41 12.93
CA GLU A 3 28.38 -2.99 12.11
C GLU A 3 27.46 -2.12 12.96
N SER A 4 27.07 -0.95 12.46
CA SER A 4 26.05 -0.14 13.11
C SER A 4 24.73 -0.91 13.06
N GLU A 5 24.30 -1.43 14.20
CA GLU A 5 23.00 -2.07 14.34
C GLU A 5 21.91 -1.06 13.94
N LYS A 6 20.99 -1.46 13.06
CA LYS A 6 19.90 -0.59 12.61
C LYS A 6 19.02 -0.22 13.82
N TYR A 7 18.70 1.07 13.95
CA TYR A 7 17.91 1.61 15.07
C TYR A 7 16.52 0.96 15.21
N ALA A 8 15.93 0.53 14.09
CA ALA A 8 14.62 -0.11 14.04
C ALA A 8 14.55 -1.12 12.88
N CYS A 9 13.57 -2.01 12.96
CA CYS A 9 13.23 -2.93 11.88
C CYS A 9 12.75 -2.16 10.63
N CYS A 10 12.90 -2.77 9.46
CA CYS A 10 12.32 -2.24 8.22
C CYS A 10 10.78 -2.27 8.32
N PRO A 11 10.05 -1.21 7.92
CA PRO A 11 8.59 -1.21 7.94
C PRO A 11 8.05 -2.04 6.78
N LEU A 12 7.99 -3.35 6.98
CA LEU A 12 7.55 -4.34 6.01
C LEU A 12 6.07 -4.68 6.26
N PRO A 13 5.31 -5.02 5.21
CA PRO A 13 3.97 -5.55 5.38
C PRO A 13 3.95 -6.74 6.36
N PRO A 14 2.87 -6.93 7.15
CA PRO A 14 2.82 -7.94 8.22
C PRO A 14 3.15 -9.36 7.76
N TYR A 15 2.79 -9.71 6.52
CA TYR A 15 3.05 -11.03 5.95
C TYR A 15 4.53 -11.28 5.59
N LEU A 16 5.38 -10.25 5.63
CA LEU A 16 6.82 -10.32 5.33
C LEU A 16 7.72 -10.15 6.56
N GLU A 17 7.18 -9.77 7.72
CA GLU A 17 7.97 -9.48 8.93
C GLU A 17 8.88 -10.66 9.37
N ASP A 18 8.42 -11.89 9.21
CA ASP A 18 9.15 -13.12 9.61
C ASP A 18 9.85 -13.82 8.43
N SER A 19 9.76 -13.27 7.22
CA SER A 19 10.27 -13.93 6.01
C SER A 19 11.81 -13.86 5.88
N GLY A 20 12.49 -13.15 6.78
CA GLY A 20 13.91 -12.81 6.62
C GLY A 20 14.21 -12.00 5.35
N CYS A 21 13.17 -11.47 4.70
CA CYS A 21 13.27 -10.80 3.42
C CYS A 21 13.91 -9.43 3.64
N VAL A 22 15.18 -9.32 3.30
CA VAL A 22 15.85 -8.02 3.18
C VAL A 22 15.31 -7.42 1.89
N ILE A 23 14.32 -6.53 2.00
CA ILE A 23 13.95 -5.68 0.87
C ILE A 23 15.07 -4.65 0.72
N GLU A 24 16.16 -5.08 0.10
CA GLU A 24 17.18 -4.21 -0.45
C GLU A 24 16.50 -3.27 -1.46
N GLU A 25 17.04 -2.06 -1.55
CA GLU A 25 16.61 -1.08 -2.54
C GLU A 25 16.63 -1.77 -3.91
N ASP A 26 15.47 -1.84 -4.58
CA ASP A 26 15.36 -2.43 -5.90
C ASP A 26 16.38 -1.74 -6.82
N ASP A 27 17.44 -2.45 -7.21
CA ASP A 27 18.51 -2.02 -8.12
C ASP A 27 17.97 -1.57 -9.50
N ASN A 28 16.66 -1.74 -9.72
CA ASN A 28 15.90 -1.29 -10.87
C ASN A 28 15.20 0.08 -10.70
N GLY A 29 15.52 0.84 -9.64
CA GLY A 29 15.06 2.24 -9.48
C GLY A 29 13.61 2.40 -8.99
N GLY A 30 12.96 1.32 -8.55
CA GLY A 30 11.66 1.37 -7.86
C GLY A 30 11.81 1.78 -6.40
N ARG A 31 10.78 2.43 -5.82
CA ARG A 31 10.78 2.64 -4.35
C ARG A 31 10.55 1.29 -3.66
N PRO A 32 11.22 1.01 -2.54
CA PRO A 32 11.13 -0.28 -1.88
C PRO A 32 9.74 -0.47 -1.25
N LEU A 33 9.24 -1.71 -1.22
CA LEU A 33 7.96 -2.05 -0.62
C LEU A 33 7.96 -1.72 0.88
N ARG A 34 6.88 -1.07 1.34
CA ARG A 34 6.68 -0.69 2.73
C ARG A 34 5.23 -0.97 3.15
N ASP A 35 5.03 -1.12 4.44
CA ASP A 35 3.69 -1.26 4.99
C ASP A 35 2.87 0.04 4.88
N VAL A 36 1.55 -0.11 5.04
CA VAL A 36 0.61 1.03 5.02
C VAL A 36 0.89 2.05 6.13
N CYS A 37 1.35 1.63 7.31
CA CYS A 37 1.64 2.54 8.42
C CYS A 37 2.76 3.52 8.06
N PHE A 38 3.83 3.04 7.43
CA PHE A 38 4.91 3.86 6.90
C PHE A 38 4.40 4.85 5.88
N HIS A 39 3.59 4.39 4.92
CA HIS A 39 3.03 5.26 3.88
C HIS A 39 2.12 6.35 4.48
N LEU A 40 1.31 6.03 5.50
CA LEU A 40 0.48 6.99 6.21
C LEU A 40 1.32 8.01 6.99
N LEU A 41 2.39 7.59 7.66
CA LEU A 41 3.32 8.49 8.34
C LEU A 41 4.04 9.42 7.35
N LYS A 42 4.41 8.90 6.17
CA LYS A 42 4.97 9.70 5.08
C LYS A 42 3.97 10.72 4.55
N LEU A 43 2.72 10.32 4.30
CA LEU A 43 1.64 11.21 3.87
C LEU A 43 1.30 12.28 4.91
N TYR A 44 1.35 11.93 6.20
CA TYR A 44 1.17 12.89 7.29
C TYR A 44 2.30 13.94 7.32
N SER A 45 3.54 13.49 7.08
CA SER A 45 4.72 14.36 7.06
C SER A 45 4.80 15.23 5.80
N ASP A 46 4.34 14.71 4.66
CA ASP A 46 4.30 15.37 3.37
C ASP A 46 2.96 15.09 2.67
N ARG A 47 2.10 16.12 2.62
CA ARG A 47 0.78 16.02 2.00
C ARG A 47 0.81 15.77 0.49
N SER A 48 1.95 16.01 -0.17
CA SER A 48 2.13 15.75 -1.60
C SER A 48 2.58 14.32 -1.91
N TYR A 49 2.78 13.49 -0.89
CA TYR A 49 3.20 12.10 -1.04
C TYR A 49 2.22 11.30 -1.90
N GLU A 50 2.74 10.63 -2.94
CA GLU A 50 1.95 9.87 -3.90
C GLU A 50 1.15 8.74 -3.24
N LEU A 51 -0.09 8.56 -3.70
CA LEU A 51 -1.02 7.59 -3.11
C LEU A 51 -0.93 6.20 -3.72
N ASP A 52 -0.34 6.04 -4.91
CA ASP A 52 -0.32 4.75 -5.63
C ASP A 52 0.33 3.63 -4.80
N GLN A 53 1.45 3.91 -4.12
CA GLN A 53 2.12 2.91 -3.27
C GLN A 53 1.38 2.66 -1.96
N LEU A 54 0.76 3.72 -1.41
CA LEU A 54 -0.03 3.61 -0.19
C LEU A 54 -1.26 2.72 -0.40
N LEU A 55 -1.84 2.75 -1.60
CA LEU A 55 -3.04 2.00 -1.99
C LEU A 55 -2.70 0.67 -2.69
N ASP A 56 -1.43 0.29 -2.79
CA ASP A 56 -1.02 -0.99 -3.35
C ASP A 56 -1.41 -2.13 -2.38
N PRO A 57 -2.17 -3.16 -2.81
CA PRO A 57 -2.52 -4.30 -1.95
C PRO A 57 -1.31 -4.95 -1.27
N ARG A 58 -0.15 -4.95 -1.94
CA ARG A 58 1.10 -5.54 -1.42
C ARG A 58 1.61 -4.84 -0.17
N SER A 59 1.17 -3.61 0.12
CA SER A 59 1.52 -2.91 1.36
C SER A 59 0.78 -3.46 2.59
N VAL A 60 -0.15 -4.41 2.40
CA VAL A 60 -1.03 -4.95 3.45
C VAL A 60 -1.01 -6.48 3.46
N THR A 61 -1.21 -7.09 2.30
CA THR A 61 -1.55 -8.51 2.15
C THR A 61 -0.69 -9.16 1.08
N SER A 62 -0.46 -10.46 1.23
CA SER A 62 0.26 -11.28 0.24
C SER A 62 -0.57 -11.57 -1.00
N ASP A 63 -1.90 -11.38 -0.94
CA ASP A 63 -2.81 -11.59 -2.06
C ASP A 63 -2.90 -10.32 -2.92
N PRO A 64 -2.33 -10.30 -4.14
CA PRO A 64 -2.36 -9.12 -4.99
C PRO A 64 -3.78 -8.77 -5.50
N LEU A 65 -4.77 -9.63 -5.29
CA LEU A 65 -6.17 -9.41 -5.67
C LEU A 65 -7.04 -8.92 -4.52
N ASP A 66 -6.51 -8.81 -3.30
CA ASP A 66 -7.26 -8.30 -2.16
C ASP A 66 -7.15 -6.76 -2.07
N PHE A 67 -8.05 -6.09 -2.78
CA PHE A 67 -8.14 -4.62 -2.84
C PHE A 67 -9.01 -4.01 -1.74
N ARG A 68 -9.57 -4.82 -0.82
CA ARG A 68 -10.50 -4.36 0.22
C ARG A 68 -9.96 -3.19 1.03
N LEU A 69 -8.77 -3.34 1.61
CA LEU A 69 -8.20 -2.27 2.43
C LEU A 69 -7.79 -1.06 1.60
N SER A 70 -7.22 -1.28 0.42
CA SER A 70 -6.85 -0.22 -0.52
C SER A 70 -8.05 0.64 -0.89
N TRP A 71 -9.19 0.04 -1.22
CA TRP A 71 -10.40 0.76 -1.59
C TRP A 71 -10.95 1.59 -0.42
N HIS A 72 -11.08 0.98 0.76
CA HIS A 72 -11.54 1.70 1.96
C HIS A 72 -10.60 2.83 2.38
N LEU A 73 -9.29 2.64 2.23
CA LEU A 73 -8.31 3.66 2.55
C LEU A 73 -8.44 4.87 1.62
N TRP A 74 -8.64 4.65 0.33
CA TRP A 74 -8.93 5.73 -0.62
C TRP A 74 -10.21 6.50 -0.25
N GLU A 75 -11.29 5.81 0.12
CA GLU A 75 -12.55 6.46 0.53
C GLU A 75 -12.35 7.40 1.73
N VAL A 76 -11.58 6.97 2.74
CA VAL A 76 -11.22 7.81 3.89
C VAL A 76 -10.34 8.97 3.48
N LEU A 77 -9.29 8.74 2.69
CA LEU A 77 -8.39 9.81 2.22
C LEU A 77 -9.14 10.85 1.39
N ARG A 78 -10.06 10.43 0.53
CA ARG A 78 -10.93 11.33 -0.24
C ARG A 78 -11.82 12.15 0.68
N ALA A 79 -12.40 11.54 1.71
CA ALA A 79 -13.20 12.25 2.72
C ALA A 79 -12.37 13.27 3.53
N LEU A 80 -11.05 13.06 3.63
CA LEU A 80 -10.08 13.99 4.22
C LEU A 80 -9.51 15.01 3.21
N ASN A 81 -10.15 15.16 2.04
CA ASN A 81 -9.79 16.10 0.98
C ASN A 81 -8.45 15.83 0.25
N TYR A 82 -7.96 14.59 0.25
CA TYR A 82 -6.89 14.20 -0.68
C TYR A 82 -7.47 13.92 -2.08
N SER A 83 -6.83 14.47 -3.12
CA SER A 83 -7.36 14.45 -4.48
C SER A 83 -6.33 14.15 -5.57
N HIS A 84 -5.11 13.78 -5.18
CA HIS A 84 -3.97 13.59 -6.09
C HIS A 84 -3.78 12.13 -6.52
N LEU A 85 -4.80 11.29 -6.36
CA LEU A 85 -4.86 9.99 -7.03
C LEU A 85 -5.26 10.20 -8.49
N SER A 86 -4.52 9.60 -9.42
CA SER A 86 -4.84 9.71 -10.84
C SER A 86 -6.20 9.08 -11.16
N GLN A 87 -6.91 9.61 -12.16
CA GLN A 87 -8.20 9.04 -12.59
C GLN A 87 -8.04 7.59 -13.08
N GLN A 88 -6.88 7.25 -13.65
CA GLN A 88 -6.55 5.91 -14.11
C GLN A 88 -6.40 4.95 -12.93
N SER A 89 -5.60 5.32 -11.92
CA SER A 89 -5.40 4.54 -10.69
C SER A 89 -6.72 4.35 -9.94
N TRP A 90 -7.56 5.40 -9.87
CA TRP A 90 -8.89 5.31 -9.27
C TRP A 90 -9.81 4.33 -10.02
N GLY A 91 -9.78 4.38 -11.36
CA GLY A 91 -10.52 3.44 -12.20
C GLY A 91 -10.13 1.99 -11.92
N VAL A 92 -8.82 1.71 -11.93
CA VAL A 92 -8.27 0.37 -11.64
C VAL A 92 -8.68 -0.08 -10.25
N LEU A 93 -8.52 0.75 -9.22
CA LEU A 93 -8.88 0.43 -7.84
C LEU A 93 -10.37 0.03 -7.71
N ASN A 94 -11.27 0.81 -8.31
CA ASN A 94 -12.70 0.50 -8.27
C ASN A 94 -13.03 -0.79 -9.04
N THR A 95 -12.49 -0.96 -10.26
CA THR A 95 -12.79 -2.15 -11.07
C THR A 95 -12.22 -3.41 -10.44
N SER A 96 -11.03 -3.34 -9.84
CA SER A 96 -10.42 -4.48 -9.15
C SER A 96 -11.21 -4.86 -7.91
N PHE A 97 -11.65 -3.88 -7.12
CA PHE A 97 -12.47 -4.17 -5.93
C PHE A 97 -13.87 -4.70 -6.30
N ALA A 98 -14.51 -4.15 -7.33
CA ALA A 98 -15.78 -4.66 -7.84
C ALA A 98 -15.65 -6.11 -8.36
N ALA A 99 -14.57 -6.42 -9.09
CA ALA A 99 -14.29 -7.78 -9.56
C ALA A 99 -14.03 -8.75 -8.39
N GLN A 100 -13.34 -8.30 -7.35
CA GLN A 100 -13.16 -9.07 -6.12
C GLN A 100 -14.52 -9.41 -5.49
N LEU A 101 -15.40 -8.41 -5.30
CA LEU A 101 -16.75 -8.62 -4.75
C LEU A 101 -17.58 -9.57 -5.61
N GLU A 102 -17.54 -9.43 -6.94
CA GLU A 102 -18.21 -10.35 -7.87
C GLU A 102 -17.71 -11.78 -7.68
N SER A 103 -16.39 -11.99 -7.58
CA SER A 103 -15.79 -13.32 -7.40
C SER A 103 -16.14 -13.96 -6.05
N GLU A 104 -16.36 -13.15 -5.02
CA GLU A 104 -16.81 -13.58 -3.69
C GLU A 104 -18.35 -13.79 -3.61
N GLY A 105 -19.08 -13.47 -4.70
CA GLY A 105 -20.54 -13.58 -4.77
C GLY A 105 -21.29 -12.41 -4.12
N LEU A 106 -20.60 -11.32 -3.81
CA LEU A 106 -21.08 -10.11 -3.15
C LEU A 106 -21.43 -8.99 -4.15
N TRP A 107 -21.96 -9.35 -5.32
CA TRP A 107 -22.24 -8.44 -6.47
C TRP A 107 -23.21 -7.29 -6.17
N GLU A 108 -23.94 -7.36 -5.07
CA GLU A 108 -24.86 -6.32 -4.60
C GLU A 108 -24.17 -5.12 -3.93
N TRP A 109 -22.89 -5.29 -3.55
CA TRP A 109 -22.02 -4.28 -2.96
C TRP A 109 -21.11 -3.65 -4.01
#